data_AF-A0A7W1NLI9-F1
#
_entry.id   AF-A0A7W1NLI9-F1
#
_cell.length_a   1.000
_cell.length_b   1.000
_cell.length_c   1.000
_cell.angle_alpha   90.00
_cell.angle_beta   90.00
_cell.angle_gamma   90.00
#
_symmetry.space_group_name_H-M   'P 1'
#
loop_
_entity.id
_entity.type
_entity.pdbx_description
1 polymer ?
#
loop_
_entity_poly.entity_id
_entity_poly.type
_entity_poly.pdbx_seq_one_letter_code
_entity_poly.pdbx_strand_id
1 'polypeptide(L)' 'MDPNIEQAVNVQKKYTDSLMQNQHVMGVSVRPVDGYVHHPEAYALVVLVDDESVDIPAHLDDVPVIVQRVGKIKMQ' A
#
# COMPACT_ATOMS: atom_id res chain seq x y z
N MET A 1 14.52 12.34 9.93
CA MET A 1 13.44 11.51 9.36
C MET A 1 14.10 10.22 8.90
N ASP A 2 13.48 9.07 9.13
CA ASP A 2 14.03 7.77 8.69
C ASP A 2 14.06 7.75 7.14
N PRO A 3 15.20 7.49 6.47
CA PRO A 3 15.26 7.51 5.00
C PRO A 3 14.30 6.49 4.35
N ASN A 4 14.01 5.37 5.03
CA ASN A 4 13.11 4.34 4.51
C ASN A 4 11.64 4.81 4.56
N ILE A 5 11.26 5.59 5.59
CA ILE A 5 9.91 6.18 5.65
C ILE A 5 9.75 7.29 4.60
N GLU A 6 10.80 8.07 4.37
CA GLU A 6 10.78 9.15 3.37
C GLU A 6 10.60 8.60 1.95
N GLN A 7 11.32 7.52 1.61
CA GLN A 7 11.13 6.80 0.34
C GLN A 7 9.69 6.32 0.19
N ALA A 8 9.15 5.58 1.17
CA ALA A 8 7.79 5.06 1.09
C ALA A 8 6.73 6.16 0.97
N VAL A 9 6.90 7.29 1.67
CA VAL A 9 6.02 8.46 1.56
C VAL A 9 6.11 9.11 0.18
N ASN A 10 7.31 9.21 -0.41
CA ASN A 10 7.48 9.76 -1.75
C ASN A 10 6.83 8.86 -2.81
N VAL A 11 6.98 7.54 -2.70
CA VAL A 11 6.29 6.58 -3.58
C VAL A 11 4.78 6.65 -3.37
N GLN A 12 4.29 6.75 -2.13
CA GLN A 12 2.86 6.96 -1.85
C GLN A 12 2.34 8.18 -2.62
N LYS A 13 2.99 9.34 -2.49
CA LYS A 13 2.55 10.57 -3.18
C LYS A 13 2.56 10.42 -4.69
N LYS A 14 3.57 9.73 -5.25
CA LYS A 14 3.71 9.51 -6.69
C LYS A 14 2.59 8.64 -7.27
N TYR A 15 2.15 7.62 -6.54
CA TYR A 15 1.22 6.61 -7.07
C TYR A 15 -0.22 6.69 -6.53
N THR A 16 -0.47 7.45 -5.45
CA THR A 16 -1.82 7.54 -4.85
C THR A 16 -2.87 7.93 -5.87
N ASP A 17 -2.65 9.00 -6.65
CA ASP A 17 -3.66 9.45 -7.62
C ASP A 17 -3.95 8.38 -8.68
N SER A 18 -2.93 7.68 -9.16
CA SER A 18 -3.09 6.60 -10.15
C SER A 18 -3.79 5.38 -9.55
N LEU A 19 -3.50 5.01 -8.30
CA LEU A 19 -4.14 3.89 -7.63
C LEU A 19 -5.61 4.20 -7.31
N MET A 20 -5.90 5.42 -6.86
CA MET A 20 -7.25 5.89 -6.55
C MET A 20 -8.14 6.07 -7.79
N GLN A 21 -7.60 6.03 -9.01
CA GLN A 21 -8.41 5.95 -10.24
C GLN A 21 -9.10 4.58 -10.38
N ASN A 22 -8.60 3.55 -9.72
CA ASN A 22 -9.27 2.26 -9.65
C ASN A 22 -10.42 2.35 -8.65
N GLN A 23 -11.65 2.12 -9.13
CA GLN A 23 -12.88 2.22 -8.34
C GLN A 23 -12.92 1.31 -7.09
N HIS A 24 -12.06 0.29 -7.04
CA HIS A 24 -11.97 -0.66 -5.94
C HIS A 24 -10.96 -0.23 -4.87
N VAL A 25 -10.09 0.75 -5.16
CA VAL A 25 -9.11 1.26 -4.20
C VAL A 25 -9.77 2.32 -3.33
N MET A 26 -9.78 2.06 -2.02
CA MET A 26 -10.39 2.93 -1.00
C MET A 26 -9.38 3.87 -0.36
N GLY A 27 -8.09 3.52 -0.40
CA GLY A 27 -7.04 4.32 0.19
C GLY A 27 -5.66 3.70 0.06
N VAL A 28 -4.65 4.54 0.21
CA VAL A 28 -3.24 4.13 0.20
C VAL A 28 -2.61 4.70 1.46
N SER A 29 -1.90 3.87 2.22
CA SER A 29 -1.21 4.28 3.44
C SER A 29 0.20 3.70 3.49
N VAL A 30 1.09 4.34 4.24
CA VAL A 30 2.43 3.80 4.52
C VAL A 30 2.41 3.16 5.90
N ARG A 31 2.86 1.91 6.00
CA ARG A 31 2.95 1.18 7.27
C ARG A 31 4.33 0.54 7.43
N PRO A 32 4.89 0.52 8.65
CA PRO A 32 6.04 -0.32 8.94
C PRO A 32 5.64 -1.79 8.78
N VAL A 33 6.54 -2.60 8.24
CA VAL A 33 6.32 -4.03 8.04
C VAL A 33 7.47 -4.81 8.68
N ASP A 34 7.13 -5.51 9.76
CA ASP A 34 8.06 -6.43 10.39
C ASP A 34 8.21 -7.68 9.52
N GLY A 35 9.46 -8.11 9.28
CA GLY A 35 9.74 -9.38 8.62
C GLY A 35 9.74 -9.35 7.08
N TYR A 36 9.83 -8.16 6.46
CA TYR A 36 10.21 -8.12 5.05
C TYR A 36 11.65 -8.62 4.93
N VAL A 37 11.82 -9.85 4.43
CA VAL A 37 13.06 -10.66 4.55
C VAL A 37 14.31 -9.93 4.02
N HIS A 38 14.13 -8.98 3.11
CA HIS A 38 15.23 -8.20 2.55
C HIS A 38 15.56 -6.91 3.31
N HIS A 39 14.65 -6.40 4.16
CA HIS A 39 14.82 -5.13 4.87
C HIS A 39 14.07 -5.17 6.23
N PRO A 40 14.77 -5.44 7.35
CA PRO A 40 14.16 -5.56 8.68
C PRO A 40 13.57 -4.24 9.24
N GLU A 41 13.81 -3.10 8.58
CA GLU A 41 13.24 -1.79 8.89
C GLU A 41 12.45 -1.24 7.68
N ALA A 42 11.73 -2.11 6.96
CA ALA A 42 10.99 -1.73 5.77
C ALA A 42 9.65 -1.02 6.08
N TYR A 43 9.32 -0.07 5.24
CA TYR A 43 7.97 0.49 5.12
C TYR A 43 7.34 -0.01 3.82
N ALA A 44 6.05 -0.33 3.87
CA ALA A 44 5.27 -0.77 2.73
C ALA A 44 4.15 0.21 2.41
N LEU A 45 3.74 0.20 1.15
CA LEU A 45 2.48 0.78 0.69
C LEU A 45 1.37 -0.22 0.95
N VAL A 46 0.49 0.09 1.88
CA VAL A 46 -0.73 -0.66 2.12
C VAL A 46 -1.85 -0.03 1.31
N VAL A 47 -2.30 -0.76 0.28
CA VAL A 47 -3.43 -0.36 -0.56
C VAL A 47 -4.68 -1.07 -0.05
N LEU A 48 -5.64 -0.27 0.38
CA LEU A 48 -6.93 -0.75 0.87
C LEU A 48 -7.87 -0.92 -0.33
N VAL A 49 -8.42 -2.13 -0.49
CA VAL A 49 -9.32 -2.46 -1.60
C VAL A 49 -10.62 -3.09 -1.10
N ASP A 50 -11.72 -2.88 -1.84
CA ASP A 50 -13.01 -3.51 -1.55
C ASP A 50 -13.22 -4.86 -2.26
N ASP A 51 -12.42 -5.12 -3.31
CA ASP A 51 -12.42 -6.32 -4.15
C ASP A 51 -11.03 -6.97 -4.20
N GLU A 52 -11.00 -8.31 -4.31
CA GLU A 52 -9.78 -9.11 -4.41
C GLU A 52 -9.21 -9.16 -5.84
N SER A 53 -10.00 -8.74 -6.83
CA SER A 53 -9.58 -8.75 -8.24
C SER A 53 -8.69 -7.56 -8.64
N VAL A 54 -8.27 -6.72 -7.70
CA VAL A 54 -7.45 -5.54 -8.01
C VAL A 54 -6.02 -6.00 -8.28
N ASP A 55 -5.60 -5.86 -9.53
CA ASP A 55 -4.23 -6.13 -9.95
C ASP A 55 -3.33 -4.93 -9.61
N ILE A 56 -2.55 -5.08 -8.54
CA ILE A 56 -1.56 -4.09 -8.09
C ILE A 56 -0.18 -4.74 -8.12
N PRO A 57 0.84 -4.09 -8.72
CA PRO A 57 2.21 -4.58 -8.67
C PRO A 57 2.66 -4.83 -7.23
N ALA A 58 3.35 -5.94 -7.00
CA ALA A 58 3.88 -6.29 -5.67
C ALA A 58 4.92 -5.28 -5.14
N HIS A 59 5.49 -4.45 -6.01
CA HIS A 59 6.46 -3.42 -5.70
C HIS A 59 6.24 -2.17 -6.56
N LEU A 60 6.52 -0.99 -6.00
CA LEU A 60 6.56 0.29 -6.70
C LEU A 60 7.86 1.02 -6.28
N ASP A 61 8.75 1.28 -7.23
CA ASP A 61 10.07 1.91 -6.97
C ASP A 61 10.81 1.29 -5.76
N ASP A 62 10.92 -0.05 -5.78
CA ASP A 62 11.54 -0.87 -4.73
C ASP A 62 10.84 -0.84 -3.36
N VAL A 63 9.71 -0.14 -3.24
CA VAL A 63 8.86 -0.17 -2.04
C VAL A 63 7.84 -1.31 -2.19
N PRO A 64 7.75 -2.23 -1.21
CA PRO A 64 6.79 -3.31 -1.26
C PRO A 64 5.37 -2.79 -1.15
N VAL A 65 4.46 -3.44 -1.88
CA VAL A 65 3.03 -3.16 -1.85
C VAL A 65 2.29 -4.32 -1.20
N ILE A 66 1.46 -4.00 -0.23
CA ILE A 66 0.55 -4.94 0.43
C ILE A 66 -0.86 -4.54 0.05
N VAL A 67 -1.58 -5.46 -0.59
CA VAL A 67 -3.00 -5.29 -0.87
C VAL A 67 -3.78 -5.82 0.32
N GLN A 68 -4.54 -4.94 0.97
CA GLN A 68 -5.38 -5.28 2.11
C GLN A 68 -6.85 -5.10 1.77
N ARG A 69 -7.61 -6.20 1.86
CA ARG A 69 -9.06 -6.16 1.67
C ARG A 69 -9.76 -5.57 2.89
N VAL A 70 -10.61 -4.58 2.67
CA VAL A 70 -11.53 -4.09 3.70
C VAL A 70 -12.84 -4.86 3.55
N GLY A 71 -13.17 -5.70 4.53
CA GLY A 71 -14.44 -6.42 4.52
C GLY A 71 -15.63 -5.44 4.49
N LYS A 72 -16.66 -5.72 3.70
CA LYS A 72 -17.91 -4.94 3.75
C LYS A 72 -18.53 -5.10 5.14
N ILE A 73 -18.54 -4.05 5.94
CA ILE A 73 -19.34 -4.01 7.16
C ILE A 73 -20.80 -4.02 6.71
N LYS A 74 -21.47 -5.17 6.83
CA LYS A 74 -22.93 -5.23 6.70
C LYS A 74 -23.52 -4.56 7.94
N MET A 75 -23.90 -3.29 7.82
CA MET A 75 -24.87 -2.72 8.76
C MET A 75 -26.22 -3.36 8.44
N GLN A 76 -26.73 -4.15 9.39
CA GLN A 76 -28.10 -4.63 9.41
C GLN A 76 -29.03 -3.53 9.94
#